data_AF-S4PA34-F1
#
_entry.id   AF-S4PA34-F1
#
_cell.length_a   1.000
_cell.length_b   1.000
_cell.length_c   1.000
_cell.angle_alpha   90.00
_cell.angle_beta   90.00
_cell.angle_gamma   90.00
#
_symmetry.space_group_name_H-M   'P 1'
#
loop_
_entity.id
_entity.type
_entity.pdbx_description
1 polymer ?
#
loop_
_entity_poly.entity_id
_entity_poly.type
_entity_poly.pdbx_seq_one_letter_code
_entity_poly.pdbx_strand_id
1 'polypeptide(L)'
;MSDSVQPVELPACEMGRLEDISELVNSCLVSPNRKDKLAAALETQHYIKKLLNLFHMCEDVENVEGLHHLYEIFKSIFLLNKNTLFDTMFADDTIFDVVGCLEYDPSLPQPKKHREYLRELAK
;
A
#
# COMPACT_ATOMS: atom_id res chain seq x y z
N MET A 1 -24.83 11.98 20.81
CA MET A 1 -24.46 11.10 19.70
C MET A 1 -23.79 11.97 18.66
N SER A 2 -22.46 12.01 18.69
CA SER A 2 -21.65 12.81 17.80
C SER A 2 -20.68 11.86 17.10
N ASP A 3 -21.25 11.01 16.24
CA ASP A 3 -20.48 10.39 15.15
C ASP A 3 -20.09 11.52 14.19
N SER A 4 -19.10 12.30 14.61
CA SER A 4 -18.55 13.34 13.77
C SER A 4 -18.01 12.65 12.50
N VAL A 5 -18.49 13.17 11.38
CA VAL A 5 -18.12 12.86 10.00
C VAL A 5 -16.68 13.34 9.78
N GLN A 6 -15.73 12.90 10.60
CA GLN A 6 -14.33 13.23 10.38
C GLN A 6 -13.80 12.28 9.31
N PRO A 7 -13.30 12.83 8.18
CA PRO A 7 -12.57 12.06 7.18
C PRO A 7 -11.32 11.45 7.83
N VAL A 8 -10.86 10.33 7.29
CA VAL A 8 -9.52 9.84 7.62
C VAL A 8 -8.52 10.78 6.93
N GLU A 9 -7.72 11.50 7.70
CA GLU A 9 -6.66 12.36 7.18
C GLU A 9 -5.41 11.52 6.90
N LEU A 10 -5.13 11.32 5.61
CA LEU A 10 -3.92 10.63 5.17
C LEU A 10 -2.69 11.56 5.33
N PRO A 11 -1.59 11.07 5.92
CA PRO A 11 -0.31 11.75 5.92
C PRO A 11 0.16 12.13 4.52
N ALA A 12 1.05 13.12 4.44
CA ALA A 12 1.81 13.37 3.22
C ALA A 12 2.55 12.09 2.80
N CYS A 13 2.40 11.71 1.53
CA CYS A 13 3.01 10.51 0.97
C CYS A 13 4.49 10.79 0.70
N GLU A 14 5.30 10.64 1.75
CA GLU A 14 6.73 10.95 1.75
C GLU A 14 7.51 9.83 2.46
N MET A 15 8.75 9.58 2.04
CA MET A 15 9.58 8.48 2.56
C MET A 15 9.76 8.54 4.08
N GLY A 16 9.93 9.74 4.65
CA GLY A 16 10.09 9.94 6.09
C GLY A 16 8.80 9.75 6.92
N ARG A 17 7.67 9.41 6.28
CA ARG A 17 6.37 9.23 6.95
C ARG A 17 5.78 7.84 6.72
N LEU A 18 6.55 6.91 6.13
CA LEU A 18 6.05 5.56 5.81
C LEU A 18 5.60 4.80 7.06
N GLU A 19 6.26 4.99 8.20
CA GLU A 19 5.84 4.43 9.48
C GLU A 19 4.46 4.97 9.90
N ASP A 20 4.29 6.30 9.98
CA ASP A 20 3.00 6.95 10.29
C ASP A 20 1.87 6.44 9.39
N ILE A 21 2.14 6.30 8.09
CA ILE A 21 1.16 5.84 7.10
C ILE A 21 0.77 4.39 7.41
N SER A 22 1.76 3.52 7.65
CA SER A 22 1.53 2.12 7.98
C SER A 22 0.69 1.97 9.25
N GLU A 23 1.03 2.69 10.32
CA GLU A 23 0.28 2.68 11.57
C GLU A 23 -1.16 3.16 11.38
N LEU A 24 -1.36 4.26 10.65
CA LEU A 24 -2.69 4.79 10.38
C LEU A 24 -3.56 3.79 9.61
N VAL A 25 -3.03 3.24 8.51
CA VAL A 25 -3.74 2.28 7.66
C VAL A 25 -4.12 1.04 8.47
N ASN A 26 -3.18 0.49 9.24
CA ASN A 26 -3.42 -0.64 10.13
C ASN A 26 -4.49 -0.34 11.20
N SER A 27 -4.42 0.83 11.84
CA SER A 27 -5.39 1.22 12.86
C SER A 27 -6.82 1.34 12.31
N CYS A 28 -6.99 1.59 11.01
CA CYS A 28 -8.30 1.67 10.38
C CYS A 28 -8.92 0.29 10.10
N LEU A 29 -8.12 -0.78 10.06
CA LEU A 29 -8.60 -2.13 9.73
C LEU A 29 -9.56 -2.73 10.78
N VAL A 30 -9.54 -2.22 12.01
CA VAL A 30 -10.33 -2.75 13.13
C VAL A 30 -11.82 -2.37 13.07
N SER A 31 -12.17 -1.32 12.32
CA SER A 31 -13.54 -0.79 12.28
C SER A 31 -14.06 -0.71 10.83
N PRO A 32 -15.21 -1.33 10.51
CA PRO A 32 -15.79 -1.26 9.16
C PRO A 32 -16.00 0.17 8.66
N ASN A 33 -16.50 1.07 9.51
CA ASN A 33 -16.70 2.47 9.14
C ASN A 33 -15.38 3.19 8.81
N ARG A 34 -14.30 2.89 9.55
CA ARG A 34 -12.97 3.46 9.28
C ARG A 34 -12.37 2.89 8.00
N LYS A 35 -12.59 1.60 7.69
CA LYS A 35 -12.18 1.00 6.42
C LYS A 35 -12.81 1.74 5.24
N ASP A 36 -14.11 2.02 5.30
CA ASP A 36 -14.83 2.75 4.25
C ASP A 36 -14.27 4.15 4.03
N LYS A 37 -14.07 4.90 5.12
CA LYS A 37 -13.51 6.25 5.06
C LYS A 37 -12.07 6.28 4.54
N LEU A 38 -11.24 5.33 4.98
CA LEU A 38 -9.86 5.22 4.51
C LEU A 38 -9.81 4.87 3.03
N ALA A 39 -10.63 3.92 2.56
CA ALA A 39 -10.70 3.56 1.15
C ALA A 39 -11.08 4.75 0.28
N ALA A 40 -12.10 5.52 0.69
CA ALA A 40 -12.49 6.74 -0.01
C ALA A 40 -11.36 7.78 -0.05
N ALA A 41 -10.60 7.94 1.04
CA ALA A 41 -9.46 8.86 1.10
C ALA A 41 -8.30 8.42 0.18
N LEU A 42 -7.97 7.12 0.18
CA LEU A 42 -6.94 6.54 -0.68
C LEU A 42 -7.27 6.74 -2.16
N GLU A 43 -8.54 6.54 -2.52
CA GLU A 43 -9.05 6.72 -3.89
C GLU A 43 -9.01 8.20 -4.31
N THR A 44 -9.61 9.08 -3.50
CA THR A 44 -9.73 10.52 -3.79
C THR A 44 -8.37 11.20 -3.96
N GLN A 45 -7.37 10.78 -3.18
CA GLN A 45 -6.03 11.38 -3.22
C GLN A 45 -5.09 10.69 -4.20
N HIS A 46 -5.56 9.68 -4.94
CA HIS A 46 -4.75 8.80 -5.80
C HIS A 46 -3.53 8.25 -5.05
N TYR A 47 -3.74 7.85 -3.80
CA TYR A 47 -2.67 7.60 -2.85
C TYR A 47 -1.86 6.34 -3.18
N ILE A 48 -2.51 5.32 -3.75
CA ILE A 48 -1.85 4.08 -4.21
C ILE A 48 -0.73 4.39 -5.21
N LYS A 49 -1.01 5.21 -6.24
CA LYS A 49 0.00 5.55 -7.25
C LYS A 49 1.16 6.37 -6.66
N LYS A 50 0.89 7.22 -5.66
CA LYS A 50 1.93 7.96 -4.93
C LYS A 50 2.83 7.01 -4.11
N LEU A 51 2.24 6.02 -3.44
CA LEU A 51 2.99 4.99 -2.72
C LEU A 51 3.85 4.14 -3.65
N LEU A 52 3.37 3.81 -4.86
CA LEU A 52 4.16 3.10 -5.86
C LEU A 52 5.36 3.93 -6.34
N ASN A 53 5.20 5.23 -6.54
CA ASN A 53 6.34 6.10 -6.85
C ASN A 53 7.38 6.09 -5.73
N LEU A 54 6.96 6.12 -4.46
CA LEU A 54 7.88 5.99 -3.32
C LEU A 54 8.54 4.62 -3.28
N PHE A 55 7.81 3.57 -3.64
CA PHE A 55 8.37 2.22 -3.74
C PHE A 55 9.52 2.17 -4.73
N HIS A 56 9.35 2.70 -5.94
CA HIS A 56 10.45 2.77 -6.91
C HIS A 56 11.64 3.55 -6.37
N MET A 57 11.40 4.71 -5.72
CA MET A 57 12.48 5.48 -5.10
C MET A 57 13.20 4.71 -3.99
N CYS A 58 12.46 3.97 -3.16
CA CYS A 58 13.04 3.13 -2.10
C CYS A 58 13.84 1.96 -2.69
N GLU A 59 13.36 1.32 -3.77
CA GLU A 59 14.11 0.27 -4.47
C GLU A 59 15.41 0.82 -5.07
N ASP A 60 15.36 1.97 -5.74
CA ASP A 60 16.50 2.59 -6.41
C ASP A 60 17.65 2.94 -5.46
N VAL A 61 17.33 3.34 -4.23
CA VAL A 61 18.32 3.67 -3.19
C VAL A 61 18.56 2.54 -2.20
N GLU A 62 18.03 1.34 -2.46
CA GLU A 62 18.13 0.15 -1.62
C GLU A 62 17.67 0.39 -0.15
N ASN A 63 16.65 1.24 0.06
CA ASN A 63 16.09 1.52 1.38
C ASN A 63 15.16 0.40 1.85
N VAL A 64 15.74 -0.66 2.41
CA VAL A 64 15.02 -1.84 2.90
C VAL A 64 13.96 -1.51 3.96
N GLU A 65 14.24 -0.58 4.86
CA GLU A 65 13.28 -0.17 5.91
C GLU A 65 12.02 0.46 5.30
N GLY A 66 12.20 1.38 4.34
CA GLY A 66 11.09 1.95 3.59
C GLY A 66 10.28 0.90 2.82
N LEU A 67 10.97 -0.08 2.22
CA LEU A 67 10.33 -1.18 1.48
C LEU A 67 9.50 -2.08 2.41
N HIS A 68 9.96 -2.36 3.62
CA HIS A 68 9.19 -3.10 4.61
C HIS A 68 7.93 -2.36 5.06
N HIS A 69 8.01 -1.04 5.27
CA HIS A 69 6.81 -0.25 5.57
C HIS A 69 5.83 -0.24 4.40
N LEU A 70 6.33 -0.11 3.16
CA LEU A 70 5.50 -0.19 1.96
C LEU A 70 4.82 -1.57 1.82
N TYR A 71 5.53 -2.66 2.10
CA TYR A 71 4.95 -4.01 2.17
C TYR A 71 3.74 -4.04 3.11
N GLU A 72 3.90 -3.58 4.36
CA GLU A 72 2.81 -3.58 5.34
C GLU A 72 1.66 -2.66 4.93
N ILE A 73 1.95 -1.48 4.36
CA ILE A 73 0.92 -0.58 3.83
C ILE A 73 0.10 -1.28 2.74
N PHE A 74 0.75 -1.87 1.72
CA PHE A 74 0.06 -2.51 0.60
C PHE A 74 -0.72 -3.75 1.02
N LYS A 75 -0.17 -4.56 1.93
CA LYS A 75 -0.88 -5.67 2.56
C LYS A 75 -2.12 -5.18 3.30
N SER A 76 -2.03 -4.10 4.04
CA SER A 76 -3.17 -3.55 4.77
C SER A 76 -4.21 -2.91 3.86
N ILE A 77 -3.79 -2.25 2.78
CA ILE A 77 -4.69 -1.77 1.72
C ILE A 77 -5.45 -2.96 1.09
N PHE A 78 -4.76 -4.06 0.81
CA PHE A 78 -5.38 -5.28 0.29
C PHE A 78 -6.46 -5.83 1.25
N LEU A 79 -6.17 -5.83 2.56
CA LEU A 79 -7.09 -6.26 3.62
C LEU A 79 -8.30 -5.32 3.86
N LEU A 80 -8.34 -4.14 3.22
CA LEU A 80 -9.55 -3.31 3.17
C LEU A 80 -10.66 -4.00 2.36
N ASN A 81 -10.30 -4.89 1.44
CA ASN A 81 -11.21 -5.68 0.62
C ASN A 81 -12.23 -4.79 -0.12
N LYS A 82 -11.73 -3.81 -0.87
CA LYS A 82 -12.52 -2.82 -1.62
C LYS A 82 -12.25 -2.94 -3.10
N ASN A 83 -13.31 -3.19 -3.88
CA ASN A 83 -13.22 -3.36 -5.33
C ASN A 83 -12.51 -2.18 -6.01
N THR A 84 -12.84 -0.93 -5.64
CA THR A 84 -12.22 0.26 -6.27
C THR A 84 -10.71 0.35 -6.03
N LEU A 85 -10.23 -0.12 -4.86
CA LEU A 85 -8.80 -0.20 -4.58
C LEU A 85 -8.15 -1.34 -5.37
N PHE A 86 -8.82 -2.49 -5.49
CA PHE A 86 -8.34 -3.61 -6.32
C PHE A 86 -8.27 -3.23 -7.80
N ASP A 87 -9.26 -2.51 -8.33
CA ASP A 87 -9.22 -2.00 -9.71
C ASP A 87 -7.98 -1.14 -9.95
N THR A 88 -7.58 -0.33 -8.96
CA THR A 88 -6.38 0.51 -9.04
C THR A 88 -5.09 -0.31 -8.85
N MET A 89 -5.08 -1.29 -7.94
CA MET A 89 -3.91 -2.12 -7.65
C MET A 89 -3.60 -3.13 -8.75
N PHE A 90 -4.62 -3.62 -9.44
CA PHE A 90 -4.52 -4.66 -10.46
C PHE A 90 -4.64 -4.13 -11.88
N ALA A 91 -4.61 -2.81 -12.05
CA ALA A 91 -4.50 -2.21 -13.37
C ALA A 91 -3.16 -2.61 -14.02
N ASP A 92 -3.14 -2.69 -15.35
CA ASP A 92 -1.97 -3.13 -16.12
C ASP A 92 -0.72 -2.29 -15.82
N ASP A 93 -0.90 -1.01 -15.50
CA ASP A 93 0.18 -0.05 -15.21
C ASP A 93 0.70 -0.13 -13.76
N THR A 94 0.03 -0.83 -12.85
CA THR A 94 0.35 -0.86 -11.41
C THR A 94 0.59 -2.25 -10.85
N ILE A 95 0.00 -3.30 -11.45
CA ILE A 95 0.02 -4.67 -10.91
C ILE A 95 1.42 -5.18 -10.61
N PHE A 96 2.38 -4.94 -11.50
CA PHE A 96 3.76 -5.40 -11.31
C PHE A 96 4.44 -4.70 -10.15
N ASP A 97 4.18 -3.42 -9.95
CA ASP A 97 4.76 -2.65 -8.85
C ASP A 97 4.12 -3.02 -7.52
N VAL A 98 2.80 -3.24 -7.51
CA VAL A 98 2.08 -3.76 -6.32
C VAL A 98 2.63 -5.12 -5.91
N VAL A 99 2.86 -6.02 -6.87
CA VAL A 99 3.49 -7.32 -6.60
C VAL A 99 4.89 -7.11 -6.06
N GLY A 100 5.67 -6.17 -6.62
CA GLY A 100 6.98 -5.76 -6.13
C GLY A 100 6.95 -5.35 -4.65
N CYS A 101 6.01 -4.49 -4.24
CA CYS A 101 5.85 -4.13 -2.83
C CYS A 101 5.65 -5.36 -1.93
N LEU A 102 4.88 -6.34 -2.41
CA LEU A 102 4.57 -7.57 -1.67
C LEU A 102 5.72 -8.59 -1.62
N GLU A 103 6.84 -8.33 -2.32
CA GLU A 103 8.07 -9.14 -2.25
C GLU A 103 8.84 -8.90 -0.94
N TYR A 104 8.73 -7.69 -0.37
CA TYR A 104 9.53 -7.19 0.76
C TYR A 104 8.92 -7.52 2.13
N ASP A 105 8.45 -8.75 2.30
CA ASP A 105 7.91 -9.23 3.58
C ASP A 105 9.01 -9.24 4.65
N PRO A 106 8.90 -8.43 5.72
CA PRO A 106 9.93 -8.34 6.76
C PRO A 106 10.07 -9.63 7.59
N SER A 107 9.11 -10.56 7.50
CA SER A 107 9.20 -11.88 8.16
C SER A 107 10.08 -12.88 7.42
N LEU A 108 10.49 -12.56 6.19
CA LEU A 108 11.31 -13.43 5.37
C LEU A 108 12.78 -12.98 5.38
N PRO A 109 13.73 -13.93 5.34
CA PRO A 109 15.15 -13.59 5.34
C PRO A 109 15.62 -12.96 4.02
N GLN A 110 14.89 -13.15 2.92
CA GLN A 110 15.14 -12.52 1.63
C GLN A 110 13.80 -12.22 0.93
N PRO A 111 13.73 -11.14 0.11
CA PRO A 111 12.56 -10.84 -0.69
C PRO A 111 12.19 -11.99 -1.62
N LYS A 112 10.89 -12.24 -1.79
CA LYS A 112 10.39 -13.22 -2.76
C LYS A 112 10.49 -12.65 -4.18
N LYS A 113 10.82 -13.48 -5.16
CA LYS A 113 10.93 -13.08 -6.58
C LYS A 113 9.59 -13.27 -7.33
N HIS A 114 8.53 -12.63 -6.85
CA HIS A 114 7.19 -12.73 -7.43
C HIS A 114 7.07 -12.07 -8.82
N ARG A 115 7.68 -10.90 -9.03
CA ARG A 115 7.73 -10.20 -10.31
C ARG A 115 8.42 -11.02 -11.39
N GLU A 116 9.55 -11.67 -11.05
CA GLU A 116 10.25 -12.59 -11.96
C GLU A 116 9.33 -13.75 -12.37
N TYR A 117 8.70 -14.42 -11.40
CA TYR A 117 7.77 -15.52 -11.66
C TYR A 117 6.58 -15.12 -12.54
N LEU A 118 5.95 -13.97 -12.28
CA LEU A 118 4.82 -13.49 -13.09
C LEU A 118 5.26 -13.13 -14.52
N ARG A 119 6.45 -12.53 -14.69
CA ARG A 119 7.00 -12.23 -16.03
C ARG A 119 7.31 -13.50 -16.82
N GLU A 120 7.72 -14.57 -16.16
CA GLU A 120 7.96 -15.87 -16.80
C GLU A 120 6.66 -16.55 -17.24
N LEU A 121 5.58 -16.43 -16.46
CA LEU A 121 4.28 -17.01 -16.79
C LEU A 121 3.49 -16.22 -17.86
N ALA A 122 3.76 -14.92 -18.00
CA ALA A 122 3.12 -14.08 -19.01
C ALA A 122 3.71 -14.25 -20.43
N LYS A 123 4.68 -15.17 -20.61
CA LYS A 123 5.20 -15.61 -21.91
C LYS A 123 4.36 -16.73 -22.51
#